data_AF-A0A2V9R210-F1
#
_entry.id   AF-A0A2V9R210-F1
#
_cell.length_a   1.000
_cell.length_b   1.000
_cell.length_c   1.000
_cell.angle_alpha   90.00
_cell.angle_beta   90.00
_cell.angle_gamma   90.00
#
_symmetry.space_group_name_H-M   'P 1'
#
loop_
_entity.id
_entity.type
_entity.pdbx_description
1 polymer ?
#
loop_
_entity_poly.entity_id
_entity_poly.type
_entity_poly.pdbx_seq_one_letter_code
_entity_poly.pdbx_strand_id
1 'polypeptide(L)' 'MSPAAEAGLAPGDLILEINKHPVRSLVEYQKLVSHFKREDVIMLLISRPKKDTRIVTLRLADSQTR' A
#
# COMPACT_ATOMS: atom_id res chain seq x y z
N MET A 1 8.22 10.65 -9.68
CA MET A 1 7.12 9.65 -9.60
C MET A 1 7.17 9.08 -8.19
N SER A 2 6.04 8.80 -7.53
CA SER A 2 6.08 8.24 -6.16
C SER A 2 6.23 6.72 -6.22
N PRO A 3 6.77 6.07 -5.17
CA PRO A 3 6.86 4.60 -5.13
C PRO A 3 5.50 3.91 -5.32
N ALA A 4 4.43 4.52 -4.81
CA ALA A 4 3.06 4.05 -5.01
C ALA A 4 2.63 4.10 -6.48
N ALA A 5 2.93 5.20 -7.17
CA ALA A 5 2.62 5.35 -8.59
C ALA A 5 3.43 4.38 -9.46
N GLU A 6 4.70 4.15 -9.13
CA GLU A 6 5.57 3.18 -9.81
C GLU A 6 5.06 1.74 -9.62
N ALA A 7 4.54 1.43 -8.44
CA ALA A 7 3.85 0.16 -8.15
C ALA A 7 2.46 0.04 -8.81
N GLY A 8 2.01 1.07 -9.53
CA GLY A 8 0.75 1.08 -10.27
C GLY A 8 -0.49 1.34 -9.40
N LEU A 9 -0.32 1.80 -8.15
CA LEU A 9 -1.42 2.32 -7.33
C LEU A 9 -1.94 3.64 -7.92
N ALA A 10 -3.23 3.86 -7.77
CA ALA A 10 -3.89 5.07 -8.23
C ALA A 10 -4.85 5.61 -7.15
N PRO A 11 -5.13 6.92 -7.15
CA PRO A 11 -6.19 7.48 -6.33
C PRO A 11 -7.51 6.72 -6.53
N GLY A 12 -8.18 6.39 -5.43
CA GLY A 12 -9.40 5.58 -5.43
C GLY A 12 -9.17 4.08 -5.21
N ASP A 13 -7.93 3.59 -5.21
CA ASP A 13 -7.63 2.23 -4.74
C ASP A 13 -7.88 2.10 -3.24
N LEU A 14 -8.61 1.05 -2.85
CA LEU A 14 -8.87 0.72 -1.45
C LEU A 14 -7.92 -0.39 -0.99
N ILE A 15 -7.14 -0.13 0.05
CA ILE A 15 -6.26 -1.15 0.67
C ILE A 15 -7.13 -2.07 1.54
N LEU A 16 -7.09 -3.36 1.23
CA LEU A 16 -7.79 -4.42 1.98
C LEU A 16 -6.86 -5.17 2.92
N GLU A 17 -5.60 -5.39 2.50
CA GLU A 17 -4.59 -6.10 3.30
C GLU A 17 -3.19 -5.52 3.09
N ILE A 18 -2.35 -5.65 4.12
CA ILE A 18 -0.91 -5.41 4.07
C ILE A 18 -0.19 -6.66 4.57
N ASN A 19 0.67 -7.28 3.75
CA ASN A 19 1.39 -8.51 4.08
C ASN A 19 0.48 -9.62 4.64
N LYS A 20 -0.70 -9.82 4.03
CA LYS A 20 -1.75 -10.78 4.46
C LYS A 20 -2.42 -10.46 5.80
N HIS A 21 -2.23 -9.24 6.32
CA HIS A 21 -3.00 -8.74 7.46
C HIS A 21 -4.14 -7.84 6.97
N PRO A 22 -5.41 -8.18 7.25
CA PRO A 22 -6.55 -7.33 6.91
C PRO A 22 -6.43 -5.94 7.52
N VAL A 23 -6.84 -4.93 6.75
CA VAL A 23 -6.87 -3.53 7.16
C VAL A 23 -8.30 -3.01 7.03
N ARG A 24 -8.92 -2.67 8.16
CA ARG A 24 -10.31 -2.21 8.23
C ARG A 24 -10.44 -0.78 8.71
N SER A 25 -9.35 -0.19 9.20
CA SER A 25 -9.35 1.18 9.71
C SER A 25 -8.01 1.88 9.45
N LEU A 26 -8.05 3.21 9.51
CA LEU A 26 -6.84 4.03 9.42
C LEU A 26 -5.87 3.75 10.57
N VAL A 27 -6.38 3.42 11.76
CA VAL A 27 -5.55 3.10 12.93
C VAL A 27 -4.79 1.80 12.72
N GLU A 28 -5.44 0.77 12.18
CA GLU A 28 -4.76 -0.49 11.81
C GLU A 28 -3.72 -0.27 10.72
N TYR A 29 -4.06 0.51 9.69
CA TYR A 29 -3.13 0.91 8.64
C TYR A 29 -1.88 1.56 9.22
N GLN A 30 -2.05 2.60 10.05
CA GLN A 30 -0.93 3.32 10.66
C GLN A 30 -0.05 2.41 11.52
N LYS A 31 -0.67 1.53 12.32
CA LYS A 31 0.05 0.54 13.13
C LYS A 31 0.85 -0.42 12.25
N LEU A 32 0.27 -0.98 11.18
CA LEU A 32 0.98 -1.92 10.34
C LEU A 32 2.15 -1.23 9.62
N VAL A 33 1.91 -0.05 9.05
CA VAL A 33 2.93 0.68 8.29
C VAL A 33 4.08 1.16 9.17
N SER A 34 3.83 1.49 10.45
CA SER A 34 4.90 1.92 11.37
C SER A 34 5.94 0.83 11.67
N HIS A 35 5.65 -0.44 11.38
CA HIS A 35 6.62 -1.54 11.56
C HIS A 35 7.60 -1.67 10.39
N PHE A 36 7.27 -1.12 9.22
CA PHE A 36 8.13 -1.21 8.06
C PHE A 36 9.16 -0.10 8.03
N LYS A 37 10.33 -0.42 7.50
CA LYS A 37 11.45 0.49 7.31
C LYS A 37 11.56 0.89 5.85
N ARG A 38 12.44 1.87 5.61
CA ARG A 38 12.90 2.20 4.26
C ARG A 38 13.43 0.94 3.58
N GLU A 39 13.22 0.86 2.28
CA GLU A 39 13.58 -0.25 1.41
C GLU A 39 12.83 -1.57 1.64
N ASP A 40 11.94 -1.64 2.64
CA ASP A 40 11.07 -2.80 2.81
C ASP A 40 10.16 -2.95 1.59
N VAL A 41 9.95 -4.20 1.22
CA VAL A 41 9.01 -4.58 0.17
C VAL A 41 7.76 -5.12 0.86
N ILE A 42 6.64 -4.44 0.64
CA ILE A 42 5.34 -4.83 1.20
C ILE A 42 4.38 -5.28 0.10
N MET A 43 3.52 -6.22 0.44
CA MET A 43 2.47 -6.73 -0.43
C MET A 43 1.14 -6.14 -0.01
N LEU A 44 0.44 -5.50 -0.93
CA LEU A 44 -0.86 -4.88 -0.72
C LEU A 44 -1.92 -5.66 -1.49
N LEU A 45 -2.99 -6.05 -0.81
CA LEU A 45 -4.22 -6.42 -1.50
C LEU A 45 -5.07 -5.17 -1.64
N ILE A 46 -5.44 -4.81 -2.88
CA ILE A 46 -6.25 -3.62 -3.13
C ILE A 46 -7.49 -3.95 -3.95
N SER A 47 -8.57 -3.24 -3.69
CA SER A 47 -9.75 -3.19 -4.56
C SER A 47 -9.76 -1.89 -5.35
N ARG A 48 -9.90 -1.99 -6.67
CA ARG A 48 -10.01 -0.82 -7.55
C ARG A 48 -11.46 -0.68 -8.02
N PRO A 49 -12.12 0.46 -7.79
CA PRO A 49 -13.48 0.69 -8.28
C PRO A 49 -13.60 0.42 -9.78
N LYS A 50 -14.66 -0.28 -10.19
CA LYS A 50 -14.93 -0.70 -11.59
C LYS A 50 -13.95 -1.73 -12.17
N LYS A 51 -13.10 -2.34 -11.33
CA LYS A 51 -12.21 -3.46 -11.66
C LYS A 51 -12.22 -4.48 -10.51
N ASP A 52 -11.33 -5.45 -10.60
CA ASP A 52 -11.17 -6.52 -9.61
C ASP A 52 -10.17 -6.17 -8.50
N THR A 53 -10.17 -7.03 -7.48
CA THR A 53 -9.15 -7.06 -6.44
C THR A 53 -7.83 -7.58 -7.02
N ARG A 54 -6.71 -6.94 -6.64
CA ARG A 54 -5.38 -7.37 -7.11
C ARG A 54 -4.31 -7.18 -6.03
N ILE A 55 -3.24 -7.93 -6.19
CA ILE A 55 -2.04 -7.84 -5.36
C ILE A 55 -1.06 -6.86 -6.01
N VAL A 56 -0.53 -5.94 -5.22
CA VAL A 56 0.50 -4.99 -5.62
C VAL A 56 1.69 -5.10 -4.68
N THR A 57 2.89 -5.20 -5.24
CA THR A 57 4.14 -5.16 -4.48
C THR A 57 4.67 -3.74 -4.47
N LEU A 58 4.84 -3.17 -3.29
CA LEU A 58 5.33 -1.81 -3.09
C LEU A 58 6.67 -1.84 -2.37
N ARG A 59 7.71 -1.27 -2.99
CA ARG A 59 8.95 -0.93 -2.31
C ARG A 59 8.77 0.41 -1.60
N LEU A 60 9.02 0.45 -0.31
CA LEU A 60 8.98 1.67 0.48
C LEU A 60 10.26 2.47 0.24
N ALA A 61 10.26 3.31 -0.79
CA ALA A 61 11.28 4.37 -0.91
C ALA A 61 10.84 5.62 -0.12
N ASP A 62 11.77 6.53 0.12
CA ASP A 62 11.50 7.79 0.82
C ASP A 62 10.31 8.54 0.22
N SER A 63 9.18 8.53 0.91
CA SER A 63 8.06 9.45 0.71
C SER A 63 8.39 10.81 1.31
N GLN A 64 9.54 11.36 0.91
CA GLN A 64 9.90 12.77 1.07
C GLN A 64 10.74 13.20 -0.13
N THR A 65 10.07 13.52 -1.23
CA THR A 65 10.65 14.45 -2.21
C THR A 65 9.65 15.58 -2.40
N ARG A 66 9.86 16.61 -1.58
CA ARG A 66 9.44 18.02 -1.67
C ARG A 66 7.95 18.34 -1.78
#